data_AF-X1IBK3-F1
#
_entry.id   AF-X1IBK3-F1
#
_cell.length_a   1.000
_cell.length_b   1.000
_cell.length_c   1.000
_cell.angle_alpha   90.00
_cell.angle_beta   90.00
_cell.angle_gamma   90.00
#
_symmetry.space_group_name_H-M   'P 1'
#
loop_
_entity.id
_entity.type
_entity.pdbx_description
1 polymer ?
#
loop_
_entity_poly.entity_id
_entity_poly.type
_entity_poly.pdbx_seq_one_letter_code
_entity_poly.pdbx_strand_id
1 'polypeptide(L)'
;MKSTTIVIPSYWGSPEKSRDVEEEIIFDHPTPLNNEGTLGRLLDSFNALDAKEFRIVIVTVTSSPPLTNNVIARMQEITQPYTARYDITLLHSQNLDRLRRSLIHDDVSAAACELINLGNYAAVRNMCSLAGILNGSEITVFLDDDEVITDGKFLSKAQEFIG
;
A
#
# COMPACT_ATOMS: atom_id res chain seq x y z
N MET A 1 7.43 -13.60 17.93
CA MET A 1 7.05 -12.18 17.67
C MET A 1 5.61 -12.19 17.17
N LYS A 2 4.77 -11.23 17.55
CA LYS A 2 3.39 -11.15 17.03
C LYS A 2 3.43 -10.97 15.51
N SER A 3 2.56 -11.67 14.77
CA SER A 3 2.56 -11.57 13.31
C SER A 3 2.26 -10.13 12.89
N THR A 4 3.16 -9.53 12.09
CA THR A 4 3.11 -8.10 11.75
C THR A 4 3.04 -7.92 10.25
N THR A 5 2.08 -7.11 9.79
CA THR A 5 2.08 -6.55 8.44
C THR A 5 2.41 -5.06 8.52
N ILE A 6 3.46 -4.64 7.82
CA ILE A 6 3.72 -3.23 7.52
C ILE A 6 2.91 -2.88 6.27
N VAL A 7 2.08 -1.85 6.35
CA VAL A 7 1.25 -1.42 5.24
C VAL A 7 1.60 0.01 4.83
N ILE A 8 1.89 0.19 3.54
CA ILE A 8 2.45 1.41 2.99
C ILE A 8 1.55 1.90 1.86
N PRO A 9 0.72 2.94 2.07
CA PRO A 9 0.05 3.59 0.95
C PRO A 9 1.05 4.37 0.12
N SER A 10 0.98 4.21 -1.20
CA SER A 10 1.83 4.94 -2.14
C SER A 10 0.98 5.50 -3.27
N TYR A 11 1.01 6.82 -3.43
CA TYR A 11 0.13 7.59 -4.31
C TYR A 11 0.86 8.03 -5.56
N TRP A 12 0.31 7.67 -6.72
CA TRP A 12 0.92 7.93 -8.02
C TRP A 12 -0.04 8.63 -8.96
N GLY A 13 0.50 9.52 -9.78
CA GLY A 13 -0.27 10.36 -10.68
C GLY A 13 0.39 10.53 -12.04
N SER A 14 -0.19 11.40 -12.85
CA SER A 14 0.30 11.70 -14.20
C SER A 14 1.78 12.15 -14.18
N PRO A 15 2.61 11.71 -15.15
CA PRO A 15 4.00 12.17 -15.28
C PRO A 15 4.12 13.66 -15.60
N GLU A 16 3.03 14.29 -16.06
CA GLU A 16 2.96 15.71 -16.38
C GLU A 16 1.82 16.36 -15.57
N LYS A 17 2.04 17.59 -15.09
CA LYS A 17 0.94 18.51 -14.72
C LYS A 17 0.26 19.07 -15.98
N SER A 18 0.09 18.27 -17.03
CA SER A 18 -0.57 18.70 -18.26
C SER A 18 -2.08 18.69 -18.02
N ARG A 19 -2.75 19.75 -18.48
CA ARG A 19 -4.18 20.00 -18.32
C ARG A 19 -5.07 18.93 -18.97
N ASP A 20 -4.48 17.97 -19.69
CA ASP A 20 -5.18 16.99 -20.53
C ASP A 20 -5.39 15.64 -19.83
N VAL A 21 -4.77 15.39 -18.67
CA VAL A 21 -5.06 14.23 -17.81
C VAL A 21 -5.81 14.73 -16.58
N GLU A 22 -7.14 14.73 -16.66
CA GLU A 22 -7.97 15.02 -15.48
C GLU A 22 -7.75 13.91 -14.44
N GLU A 23 -7.29 14.31 -13.26
CA GLU A 23 -7.30 13.44 -12.09
C GLU A 23 -8.76 13.30 -11.62
N GLU A 24 -9.27 12.07 -11.67
CA GLU A 24 -10.63 11.77 -11.21
C GLU A 24 -10.72 11.73 -9.68
N ILE A 25 -9.59 11.43 -9.02
CA ILE A 25 -9.48 11.40 -7.56
C ILE A 25 -8.40 12.38 -7.12
N ILE A 26 -8.77 13.30 -6.22
CA ILE A 26 -7.87 14.33 -5.72
C ILE A 26 -7.11 13.81 -4.51
N PHE A 27 -5.82 13.56 -4.70
CA PHE A 27 -4.85 13.38 -3.63
C PHE A 27 -3.87 14.55 -3.68
N ASP A 28 -3.46 15.05 -2.52
CA ASP A 28 -2.38 16.02 -2.41
C ASP A 28 -1.06 15.34 -2.79
N HIS A 29 -0.38 15.93 -3.77
CA HIS A 29 0.99 15.60 -4.18
C HIS A 29 1.25 14.11 -4.53
N PRO A 30 0.48 13.49 -5.44
CA PRO A 30 0.83 12.16 -5.92
C PRO A 30 2.19 12.18 -6.63
N THR A 31 2.96 11.11 -6.44
CA THR A 31 4.26 10.95 -7.10
C THR A 31 4.04 10.83 -8.62
N PRO A 32 4.65 11.69 -9.44
CA PRO A 32 4.56 11.56 -10.89
C PRO A 32 5.12 10.23 -11.36
N LEU A 33 4.44 9.56 -12.31
CA LEU A 33 4.84 8.23 -12.78
C LEU A 33 6.26 8.14 -13.36
N ASN A 34 6.78 9.25 -13.90
CA ASN A 34 8.16 9.37 -14.40
C ASN A 34 9.19 9.65 -13.30
N ASN A 35 8.79 9.74 -12.04
CA ASN A 35 9.67 9.93 -10.90
C ASN A 35 10.09 8.57 -10.29
N GLU A 36 11.23 8.54 -9.61
CA GLU A 36 11.65 7.41 -8.79
C GLU A 36 10.76 7.23 -7.55
N GLY A 37 10.25 8.32 -6.98
CA GLY A 37 9.52 8.32 -5.72
C GLY A 37 10.44 8.02 -4.53
N THR A 38 9.84 7.71 -3.38
CA THR A 38 10.57 7.48 -2.13
C THR A 38 10.47 6.05 -1.59
N LEU A 39 9.56 5.24 -2.13
CA LEU A 39 9.31 3.87 -1.67
C LEU A 39 10.56 2.99 -1.66
N GLY A 40 11.42 3.08 -2.70
CA GLY A 40 12.68 2.32 -2.73
C GLY A 40 13.60 2.67 -1.55
N ARG A 41 13.71 3.96 -1.21
CA ARG A 41 14.50 4.44 -0.07
C ARG A 41 13.95 3.92 1.26
N LEU A 42 12.64 3.87 1.42
CA LEU A 42 12.00 3.26 2.58
C LEU A 42 12.33 1.76 2.68
N LEU A 43 12.19 1.00 1.59
CA LEU A 43 12.49 -0.44 1.55
C LEU A 43 13.98 -0.73 1.80
N ASP A 44 14.89 0.12 1.33
CA ASP A 44 16.32 0.05 1.66
C ASP A 44 16.56 0.25 3.16
N SER A 45 15.84 1.16 3.79
CA SER A 45 15.99 1.46 5.22
C SER A 45 15.58 0.29 6.12
N PHE A 46 14.73 -0.64 5.65
CA PHE A 46 14.33 -1.83 6.41
C PHE A 46 15.50 -2.77 6.70
N ASN A 47 16.65 -2.64 6.02
CA ASN A 47 17.86 -3.36 6.38
C ASN A 47 18.31 -3.05 7.83
N ALA A 48 17.97 -1.87 8.37
CA ALA A 48 18.28 -1.46 9.74
C ALA A 48 17.44 -2.18 10.80
N LEU A 49 16.29 -2.78 10.45
CA LEU A 49 15.41 -3.47 11.40
C LEU A 49 16.06 -4.72 11.99
N ASP A 50 15.99 -4.89 13.31
CA ASP A 50 16.45 -6.10 14.01
C ASP A 50 15.54 -7.30 13.67
N ALA A 51 14.23 -7.04 13.63
CA ALA A 51 13.21 -8.03 13.25
C ALA A 51 13.29 -8.33 11.75
N LYS A 52 13.20 -9.61 11.38
CA LYS A 52 13.22 -10.08 9.98
C LYS A 52 11.93 -10.76 9.52
N GLU A 53 11.02 -11.06 10.45
CA GLU A 53 9.77 -11.76 10.17
C GLU A 53 8.59 -10.79 10.16
N PHE A 54 8.32 -10.18 9.03
CA PHE A 54 7.13 -9.34 8.80
C PHE A 54 6.73 -9.39 7.33
N ARG A 55 5.47 -9.09 7.05
CA ARG A 55 4.98 -8.93 5.67
C ARG A 55 4.87 -7.45 5.33
N ILE A 56 4.98 -7.15 4.04
CA ILE A 56 4.84 -5.80 3.52
C ILE A 56 3.66 -5.80 2.55
N VAL A 57 2.71 -4.89 2.74
CA VAL A 57 1.67 -4.62 1.76
C VAL A 57 1.82 -3.19 1.28
N ILE A 58 2.03 -3.00 -0.02
CA ILE A 58 2.01 -1.68 -0.64
C ILE A 58 0.59 -1.44 -1.17
N VAL A 59 -0.11 -0.44 -0.63
CA VAL A 59 -1.41 -0.02 -1.16
C VAL A 59 -1.14 0.97 -2.29
N THR A 60 -1.18 0.46 -3.52
CA THR A 60 -0.90 1.20 -4.74
C THR A 60 -2.12 2.02 -5.15
N VAL A 61 -2.02 3.33 -5.03
CA VAL A 61 -3.09 4.28 -5.31
C VAL A 61 -2.78 5.07 -6.56
N THR A 62 -3.76 5.23 -7.45
CA THR A 62 -3.69 6.10 -8.62
C THR A 62 -4.76 7.18 -8.54
N SER A 63 -4.40 8.43 -8.85
CA SER A 63 -5.36 9.54 -9.00
C SER A 63 -6.15 9.49 -10.31
N SER A 64 -5.75 8.62 -11.24
CA SER A 64 -6.32 8.51 -12.59
C SER A 64 -6.52 7.04 -13.00
N PRO A 65 -7.77 6.54 -13.16
CA PRO A 65 -8.04 5.17 -13.56
C PRO A 65 -7.36 4.73 -14.87
N PRO A 66 -7.27 5.57 -15.92
CA PRO A 66 -6.50 5.24 -17.13
C PRO A 66 -5.03 4.87 -16.87
N LEU A 67 -4.41 5.39 -15.80
CA LEU A 67 -3.01 5.12 -15.44
C LEU A 67 -2.83 3.85 -14.60
N THR A 68 -3.91 3.18 -14.17
CA THR A 68 -3.86 2.04 -13.24
C THR A 68 -2.80 0.99 -13.63
N ASN A 69 -2.80 0.54 -14.89
CA ASN A 69 -1.85 -0.48 -15.34
C ASN A 69 -0.40 0.00 -15.29
N ASN A 70 -0.17 1.27 -15.64
CA ASN A 70 1.17 1.85 -15.64
C ASN A 70 1.69 2.03 -14.20
N VAL A 71 0.83 2.46 -13.29
CA VAL A 71 1.16 2.59 -11.86
C VAL A 71 1.45 1.21 -11.26
N ILE A 72 0.64 0.18 -11.56
CA ILE A 72 0.90 -1.19 -11.10
C ILE A 72 2.25 -1.70 -11.62
N ALA A 73 2.55 -1.51 -12.91
CA ALA A 73 3.83 -1.90 -13.50
C ALA A 73 5.00 -1.18 -12.82
N ARG A 74 4.85 0.12 -12.56
CA ARG A 74 5.85 0.92 -11.85
C ARG A 74 6.10 0.42 -10.42
N MET A 75 5.04 0.03 -9.70
CA MET A 75 5.17 -0.56 -8.36
C MET A 75 5.85 -1.92 -8.39
N GLN A 76 5.58 -2.74 -9.40
CA GLN A 76 6.29 -3.99 -9.61
C GLN A 76 7.79 -3.72 -9.85
N GLU A 77 8.14 -2.77 -10.72
CA GLU A 77 9.53 -2.39 -10.97
C GLU A 77 10.26 -1.94 -9.71
N ILE A 78 9.65 -1.04 -8.93
CA ILE A 78 10.24 -0.51 -7.69
C ILE A 78 10.40 -1.59 -6.63
N THR A 79 9.42 -2.49 -6.50
CA THR A 79 9.46 -3.54 -5.46
C THR A 79 10.27 -4.77 -5.86
N GLN A 80 10.48 -5.02 -7.16
CA GLN A 80 11.16 -6.22 -7.67
C GLN A 80 12.50 -6.53 -6.99
N PRO A 81 13.44 -5.59 -6.81
CA PRO A 81 14.73 -5.86 -6.17
C PRO A 81 14.62 -6.35 -4.71
N TYR A 82 13.49 -6.08 -4.06
CA TYR A 82 13.26 -6.34 -2.64
C TYR A 82 12.52 -7.66 -2.37
N THR A 83 11.84 -8.21 -3.38
CA THR A 83 11.06 -9.46 -3.27
C THR A 83 11.88 -10.69 -2.88
N ALA A 84 13.19 -10.67 -3.12
CA ALA A 84 14.09 -11.73 -2.67
C ALA A 84 14.36 -11.72 -1.15
N ARG A 85 14.09 -10.58 -0.48
CA ARG A 85 14.37 -10.37 0.95
C ARG A 85 13.10 -10.24 1.78
N TYR A 86 12.04 -9.70 1.19
CA TYR A 86 10.80 -9.40 1.89
C TYR A 86 9.60 -10.03 1.18
N ASP A 87 8.62 -10.45 1.98
CA ASP A 87 7.29 -10.86 1.51
C ASP A 87 6.47 -9.60 1.19
N ILE A 88 6.50 -9.17 -0.08
CA ILE A 88 5.84 -7.96 -0.56
C ILE A 88 4.62 -8.32 -1.39
N THR A 89 3.46 -7.77 -1.02
CA THR A 89 2.22 -7.83 -1.79
C THR A 89 1.81 -6.44 -2.23
N LEU A 90 1.37 -6.31 -3.48
CA LEU A 90 0.76 -5.07 -3.99
C LEU A 90 -0.78 -5.18 -3.87
N LEU A 91 -1.40 -4.25 -3.16
CA LEU A 91 -2.85 -4.11 -3.06
C LEU A 91 -3.28 -2.92 -3.93
N HIS A 92 -4.08 -3.16 -4.96
CA HIS A 92 -4.42 -2.17 -5.98
C HIS A 92 -5.84 -2.37 -6.48
N SER A 93 -6.41 -1.38 -7.18
CA SER A 93 -7.82 -1.39 -7.62
C SER A 93 -8.25 -2.72 -8.26
N GLN A 94 -7.46 -3.29 -9.17
CA GLN A 94 -7.85 -4.54 -9.85
C GLN A 94 -7.98 -5.76 -8.92
N ASN A 95 -7.15 -5.91 -7.89
CA ASN A 95 -7.27 -7.03 -6.96
C ASN A 95 -8.35 -6.78 -5.90
N LEU A 96 -8.59 -5.52 -5.53
CA LEU A 96 -9.75 -5.11 -4.74
C LEU A 96 -11.06 -5.39 -5.49
N ASP A 97 -11.12 -5.15 -6.80
CA ASP A 97 -12.29 -5.45 -7.63
C ASP A 97 -12.56 -6.95 -7.73
N ARG A 98 -11.52 -7.77 -7.72
CA ARG A 98 -11.65 -9.23 -7.62
C ARG A 98 -12.18 -9.63 -6.25
N LEU A 99 -11.67 -9.05 -5.18
CA LEU A 99 -12.14 -9.28 -3.82
C LEU A 99 -13.62 -8.89 -3.68
N ARG A 100 -14.02 -7.70 -4.14
CA ARG A 100 -15.42 -7.24 -4.14
C ARG A 100 -16.34 -8.24 -4.82
N ARG A 101 -15.98 -8.70 -6.02
CA ARG A 101 -16.78 -9.71 -6.75
C ARG A 101 -16.90 -11.03 -6.00
N SER A 102 -15.82 -11.48 -5.35
CA SER A 102 -15.86 -12.69 -4.52
C SER A 102 -16.80 -12.52 -3.33
N LEU A 103 -16.71 -11.40 -2.61
CA LEU A 103 -17.55 -11.15 -1.45
C LEU A 103 -19.04 -11.02 -1.83
N ILE A 104 -19.35 -10.38 -2.96
CA ILE A 104 -20.72 -10.32 -3.49
C ILE A 104 -21.25 -11.72 -3.81
N HIS A 105 -20.41 -12.57 -4.42
CA HIS A 105 -20.76 -13.96 -4.69
C HIS A 105 -21.02 -14.75 -3.39
N ASP A 106 -20.33 -14.38 -2.31
CA ASP A 106 -20.48 -14.98 -0.98
C ASP A 106 -21.55 -14.26 -0.12
N ASP A 107 -22.55 -13.63 -0.75
CA ASP A 107 -23.70 -12.97 -0.15
C ASP A 107 -23.38 -11.78 0.80
N VAL A 108 -22.17 -11.21 0.72
CA VAL A 108 -21.85 -9.96 1.42
C VAL A 108 -22.60 -8.80 0.76
N SER A 109 -23.23 -7.94 1.58
CA SER A 109 -24.03 -6.83 1.07
C SER A 109 -23.23 -5.90 0.16
N ALA A 110 -23.85 -5.43 -0.93
CA ALA A 110 -23.24 -4.50 -1.87
C ALA A 110 -22.70 -3.24 -1.17
N ALA A 111 -23.45 -2.69 -0.19
CA ALA A 111 -23.04 -1.53 0.60
C ALA A 111 -21.74 -1.77 1.38
N ALA A 112 -21.53 -2.98 1.92
CA ALA A 112 -20.26 -3.33 2.57
C ALA A 112 -19.13 -3.46 1.54
N CYS A 113 -19.40 -4.04 0.37
CA CYS A 113 -18.42 -4.15 -0.71
C CYS A 113 -18.02 -2.79 -1.31
N GLU A 114 -18.90 -1.78 -1.28
CA GLU A 114 -18.59 -0.42 -1.72
C GLU A 114 -17.52 0.26 -0.84
N LEU A 115 -17.36 -0.16 0.42
CA LEU A 115 -16.30 0.33 1.31
C LEU A 115 -14.89 -0.11 0.87
N ILE A 116 -14.80 -1.09 -0.04
CA ILE A 116 -13.54 -1.60 -0.59
C ILE A 116 -13.16 -0.78 -1.83
N ASN A 117 -12.56 0.38 -1.60
CA ASN A 117 -12.13 1.26 -2.68
C ASN A 117 -10.88 2.08 -2.29
N LEU A 118 -10.32 2.79 -3.27
CA LEU A 118 -9.17 3.68 -3.10
C LEU A 118 -9.53 5.13 -3.50
N GLY A 119 -10.81 5.50 -3.40
CA GLY A 119 -11.35 6.75 -3.95
C GLY A 119 -11.12 8.00 -3.09
N ASN A 120 -10.55 7.85 -1.90
CA ASN A 120 -10.17 8.96 -1.02
C ASN A 120 -9.24 8.44 0.10
N TYR A 121 -8.65 9.35 0.87
CA TYR A 121 -7.72 9.02 1.95
C TYR A 121 -8.30 8.06 3.01
N ALA A 122 -9.57 8.23 3.39
CA ALA A 122 -10.20 7.38 4.39
C ALA A 122 -10.37 5.95 3.84
N ALA A 123 -10.78 5.81 2.59
CA ALA A 123 -10.90 4.52 1.92
C ALA A 123 -9.54 3.82 1.77
N VAL A 124 -8.48 4.57 1.42
CA VAL A 124 -7.11 4.03 1.37
C VAL A 124 -6.68 3.51 2.75
N ARG A 125 -6.92 4.27 3.83
CA ARG A 125 -6.64 3.80 5.20
C ARG A 125 -7.46 2.57 5.61
N ASN A 126 -8.71 2.47 5.14
CA ASN A 126 -9.50 1.24 5.33
C ASN A 126 -8.85 0.06 4.61
N MET A 127 -8.32 0.25 3.40
CA MET A 127 -7.59 -0.80 2.68
C MET A 127 -6.28 -1.16 3.36
N CYS A 128 -5.62 -0.22 4.02
CA CYS A 128 -4.47 -0.53 4.87
C CYS A 128 -4.87 -1.43 6.05
N SER A 129 -6.01 -1.19 6.68
CA SER A 129 -6.54 -2.07 7.74
C SER A 129 -6.90 -3.46 7.19
N LEU A 130 -7.58 -3.49 6.04
CA LEU A 130 -7.97 -4.71 5.35
C LEU A 130 -6.76 -5.57 4.98
N ALA A 131 -5.65 -4.96 4.55
CA ALA A 131 -4.41 -5.66 4.22
C ALA A 131 -3.89 -6.52 5.39
N GLY A 132 -3.88 -5.96 6.60
CA GLY A 132 -3.51 -6.71 7.80
C GLY A 132 -4.47 -7.86 8.11
N ILE A 133 -5.77 -7.64 7.94
CA ILE A 133 -6.82 -8.65 8.11
C ILE A 133 -6.64 -9.80 7.09
N LEU A 134 -6.42 -9.48 5.81
CA LEU A 134 -6.21 -10.46 4.74
C LEU A 134 -4.95 -11.31 4.99
N ASN A 135 -3.92 -10.71 5.61
CA ASN A 135 -2.72 -11.42 6.04
C ASN A 135 -2.91 -12.21 7.35
N GLY A 136 -4.05 -12.10 8.04
CA GLY A 136 -4.24 -12.69 9.37
C GLY A 136 -3.19 -12.22 10.39
N SER A 137 -2.73 -10.98 10.25
CA SER A 137 -1.72 -10.41 11.16
C SER A 137 -2.36 -9.96 12.47
N GLU A 138 -1.66 -10.19 13.58
CA GLU A 138 -2.05 -9.67 14.89
C GLU A 138 -1.84 -8.16 14.97
N ILE A 139 -0.86 -7.64 14.23
CA ILE A 139 -0.47 -6.22 14.24
C ILE A 139 -0.35 -5.70 12.81
N THR A 140 -0.94 -4.53 12.58
CA THR A 140 -0.81 -3.76 11.34
C THR A 140 -0.11 -2.45 11.65
N VAL A 141 1.08 -2.23 11.08
CA VAL A 141 1.85 -0.99 11.23
C VAL A 141 1.68 -0.17 9.95
N PHE A 142 1.19 1.06 10.09
CA PHE A 142 1.03 1.99 8.97
C PHE A 142 2.30 2.82 8.84
N LEU A 143 2.85 2.88 7.63
CA LEU A 143 4.01 3.72 7.32
C LEU A 143 3.76 4.46 6.01
N ASP A 144 4.08 5.75 5.97
CA ASP A 144 4.07 6.50 4.72
C ASP A 144 5.30 6.13 3.88
N ASP A 145 5.20 6.25 2.55
CA ASP A 145 6.24 5.77 1.62
C ASP A 145 7.48 6.68 1.52
N ASP A 146 7.46 7.84 2.18
CA ASP A 146 8.55 8.81 2.24
C ASP A 146 9.39 8.75 3.53
N GLU A 147 8.98 7.90 4.47
CA GLU A 147 9.67 7.66 5.73
C GLU A 147 11.00 6.91 5.58
N VAL A 148 11.84 6.96 6.62
CA VAL A 148 13.12 6.24 6.69
C VAL A 148 13.31 5.62 8.07
N ILE A 149 13.47 4.30 8.13
CA ILE A 149 13.75 3.58 9.36
C ILE A 149 15.23 3.72 9.74
N THR A 150 15.48 4.31 10.91
CA THR A 150 16.83 4.51 11.47
C THR A 150 17.07 3.75 12.76
N ASP A 151 16.01 3.25 13.41
CA ASP A 151 16.07 2.51 14.66
C ASP A 151 15.74 1.03 14.43
N GLY A 152 16.71 0.15 14.68
CA GLY A 152 16.51 -1.30 14.53
C GLY A 152 15.42 -1.88 15.43
N LYS A 153 15.10 -1.20 16.53
CA LYS A 153 14.02 -1.58 17.46
C LYS A 153 12.66 -1.01 17.09
N PHE A 154 12.51 -0.34 15.93
CA PHE A 154 11.25 0.27 15.52
C PHE A 154 10.06 -0.68 15.64
N LEU A 155 10.15 -1.89 15.06
CA LEU A 155 9.06 -2.86 15.11
C LEU A 155 8.79 -3.39 16.52
N SER A 156 9.81 -3.66 17.33
CA SER A 156 9.58 -4.14 18.70
C SER A 156 8.93 -3.08 19.58
N LYS A 157 9.34 -1.81 19.44
CA LYS A 157 8.72 -0.67 20.12
C LYS A 157 7.26 -0.46 19.69
N ALA A 158 6.97 -0.60 18.40
CA ALA A 158 5.60 -0.50 17.91
C ALA A 158 4.66 -1.56 18.53
N GLN A 159 5.20 -2.70 18.98
CA GLN A 159 4.43 -3.80 19.57
C GLN A 159 4.24 -3.71 21.09
N GLU A 160 5.06 -2.91 21.79
CA GLU A 160 5.22 -2.98 23.26
C GLU A 160 3.94 -2.64 24.05
N PHE A 161 3.10 -1.75 23.52
CA PHE A 161 1.87 -1.27 24.18
C PHE A 161 0.62 -1.43 23.32
N ILE A 162 0.65 -2.34 22.34
CA ILE A 162 -0.55 -2.69 21.57
C ILE A 162 -1.45 -3.61 22.42
N GLY A 163 -2.57 -3.06 22.89
CA GLY A 163 -3.59 -3.69 23.73
C GLY A 163 -4.31 -2.66 24.58
#